data_AF-A0A1B6LL12-F1
#
_entry.id   AF-A0A1B6LL12-F1
#
_cell.length_a   1.000
_cell.length_b   1.000
_cell.length_c   1.000
_cell.angle_alpha   90.00
_cell.angle_beta   90.00
_cell.angle_gamma   90.00
#
_symmetry.space_group_name_H-M   'P 1'
#
loop_
_entity.id
_entity.type
_entity.pdbx_description
1 polymer ?
#
loop_
_entity_poly.entity_id
_entity_poly.type
_entity_poly.pdbx_seq_one_letter_code
_entity_poly.pdbx_strand_id
1 'polypeptide(L)'
;DYVVNCMISSAWATGTSRIENMTRVYNFTTSPINPILWKTLIEFSLQQRNLWPYSRSIWYTSYIAIENKEVYEILHFLLHTIPGVFIDKLVELTGGKPMLSKIYKKVHSLTKHTGYFATRSWEFK
;
A
#
# COMPACT_ATOMS: atom_id res chain seq x y z
N ASP A 1 -9.47 13.69 -7.87
CA ASP A 1 -10.37 14.17 -8.92
C ASP A 1 -11.24 13.07 -9.52
N TYR A 2 -10.68 12.09 -10.23
CA TYR A 2 -11.47 11.03 -10.91
C TYR A 2 -12.48 10.27 -10.03
N VAL A 3 -12.10 9.83 -8.83
CA VAL A 3 -13.02 9.14 -7.91
C VAL A 3 -14.20 10.04 -7.52
N VAL A 4 -13.94 11.33 -7.26
CA VAL A 4 -14.99 12.31 -6.90
C VAL A 4 -15.92 12.56 -8.08
N ASN A 5 -15.37 12.76 -9.28
CA ASN A 5 -16.17 12.94 -10.50
C ASN A 5 -17.03 11.71 -10.79
N CYS A 6 -16.48 10.50 -10.57
CA CYS A 6 -17.24 9.25 -10.69
C CYS A 6 -18.39 9.18 -9.68
N MET A 7 -18.16 9.55 -8.41
CA MET A 7 -19.22 9.59 -7.39
C MET A 7 -20.34 10.57 -7.76
N ILE A 8 -20.00 11.79 -8.19
CA ILE A 8 -20.98 12.81 -8.61
C ILE A 8 -21.77 12.30 -9.81
N SER A 9 -21.10 11.75 -10.82
CA SER A 9 -21.73 11.20 -12.03
C SER A 9 -22.66 10.03 -11.70
N SER A 10 -22.25 9.15 -10.79
CA SER A 10 -23.05 7.99 -10.35
C SER A 10 -24.30 8.43 -9.59
N ALA A 11 -24.18 9.45 -8.73
CA ALA A 11 -25.31 10.04 -8.01
C ALA A 11 -26.31 10.68 -8.99
N TRP A 12 -25.82 11.48 -9.95
CA TRP A 12 -26.66 12.10 -10.98
C TRP A 12 -27.37 11.06 -11.85
N ALA A 13 -26.67 10.05 -12.35
CA ALA A 13 -27.25 8.99 -13.18
C ALA A 13 -28.32 8.20 -12.42
N THR A 14 -28.11 7.94 -11.13
CA THR A 14 -29.07 7.25 -10.28
C THR A 14 -30.32 8.08 -10.00
N GLY A 15 -30.15 9.40 -9.77
CA GLY A 15 -31.26 10.31 -9.52
C GLY A 15 -32.11 10.62 -10.75
N THR A 16 -31.51 10.62 -11.95
CA THR A 16 -32.20 10.96 -13.21
C THR A 16 -32.83 9.77 -13.90
N SER A 17 -32.24 8.58 -13.78
CA SER A 17 -32.75 7.36 -14.45
C SER A 17 -33.32 6.39 -13.42
N ARG A 18 -34.45 6.67 -12.78
CA ARG A 18 -34.97 5.78 -11.73
C ARG A 18 -35.50 4.47 -12.34
N ILE A 19 -34.79 3.36 -12.13
CA ILE A 19 -35.29 2.01 -12.44
C ILE A 19 -35.90 1.46 -11.16
N GLU A 20 -37.20 1.20 -11.17
CA GLU A 20 -37.88 0.57 -10.04
C GLU A 20 -37.36 -0.86 -9.84
N ASN A 21 -37.15 -1.24 -8.58
CA ASN A 21 -36.74 -2.58 -8.15
C ASN A 21 -35.32 -3.03 -8.56
N MET A 22 -34.41 -2.13 -8.95
CA MET A 22 -33.01 -2.47 -9.22
C MET A 22 -32.02 -1.52 -8.55
N THR A 23 -31.17 -2.05 -7.66
CA THR A 23 -30.04 -1.31 -7.09
C THR A 23 -28.89 -1.28 -8.09
N ARG A 24 -28.46 -0.08 -8.51
CA ARG A 24 -27.29 0.09 -9.38
C ARG A 24 -26.00 0.06 -8.57
N VAL A 25 -25.03 -0.71 -9.05
CA VAL A 25 -23.66 -0.74 -8.53
C VAL A 25 -22.75 -0.14 -9.60
N TYR A 26 -22.00 0.90 -9.24
CA TYR A 26 -21.02 1.53 -10.12
C TYR A 26 -19.63 1.20 -9.61
N ASN A 27 -18.78 0.64 -10.47
CA ASN A 27 -17.40 0.33 -10.16
C ASN A 27 -16.48 1.37 -10.82
N PHE A 28 -15.59 1.97 -10.04
CA PHE A 28 -14.51 2.82 -10.56
C PHE A 28 -13.20 2.06 -10.45
N THR A 29 -12.72 1.54 -11.57
CA THR A 29 -11.54 0.68 -11.64
C THR A 29 -10.54 1.18 -12.67
N THR A 30 -9.31 0.70 -12.58
CA THR A 30 -8.27 1.01 -13.56
C THR A 30 -8.61 0.36 -14.90
N SER A 31 -8.42 1.09 -16.00
CA SER A 31 -8.65 0.54 -17.35
C SER A 31 -7.63 -0.56 -17.66
N PRO A 32 -8.05 -1.69 -18.26
CA PRO A 32 -7.14 -2.74 -18.71
C PRO A 32 -6.26 -2.30 -19.89
N ILE A 33 -6.57 -1.17 -20.55
CA ILE A 33 -5.85 -0.67 -21.73
C ILE A 33 -4.46 -0.12 -21.35
N ASN A 34 -4.30 0.45 -20.15
CA ASN A 34 -3.00 0.96 -19.68
C ASN A 34 -2.88 0.78 -18.16
N PRO A 35 -2.61 -0.46 -17.71
CA PRO A 35 -2.52 -0.75 -16.28
C PRO A 35 -1.23 -0.17 -15.69
N ILE A 36 -1.34 0.40 -14.49
CA ILE A 36 -0.18 0.83 -13.73
C ILE A 36 0.42 -0.37 -13.01
N LEU A 37 1.65 -0.73 -13.36
CA LEU A 37 2.37 -1.84 -12.73
C LEU A 37 3.01 -1.39 -11.40
N TRP A 38 3.02 -2.29 -10.41
CA TRP A 38 3.74 -2.07 -9.14
C TRP A 38 5.20 -1.71 -9.37
N LYS A 39 5.87 -2.39 -10.31
CA LYS A 39 7.25 -2.10 -10.69
C LYS A 39 7.44 -0.64 -11.09
N THR A 40 6.58 -0.12 -11.95
CA THR A 40 6.63 1.28 -12.41
C THR A 40 6.46 2.26 -11.25
N LEU A 41 5.52 1.99 -10.34
CA LEU A 41 5.32 2.83 -9.15
C LEU A 41 6.53 2.82 -8.22
N ILE A 42 7.11 1.64 -7.98
CA ILE A 42 8.29 1.49 -7.13
C ILE A 42 9.48 2.22 -7.74
N GLU A 43 9.77 1.99 -9.02
CA GLU A 43 10.87 2.65 -9.74
C GLU A 43 10.72 4.17 -9.70
N PHE A 44 9.53 4.68 -10.00
CA PHE A 44 9.22 6.09 -9.90
C PHE A 44 9.47 6.63 -8.49
N SER A 45 8.98 5.94 -7.45
CA SER A 45 9.19 6.38 -6.06
C SER A 45 10.68 6.42 -5.65
N LEU A 46 11.47 5.43 -6.09
CA LEU A 46 12.89 5.35 -5.77
C LEU A 46 13.70 6.44 -6.52
N GLN A 47 13.29 6.80 -7.74
CA GLN A 47 13.88 7.92 -8.50
C GLN A 47 13.61 9.26 -7.81
N GLN A 48 12.40 9.46 -7.29
CA GLN A 48 12.01 10.72 -6.63
C GLN A 48 12.52 10.86 -5.20
N ARG A 49 13.04 9.79 -4.58
CA ARG A 49 13.40 9.78 -3.14
C ARG A 49 14.43 10.84 -2.75
N ASN A 50 15.34 11.20 -3.65
CA ASN A 50 16.39 12.18 -3.37
C ASN A 50 15.84 13.62 -3.48
N LEU A 51 14.83 13.84 -4.33
CA LEU A 51 14.16 15.12 -4.48
C LEU A 51 13.19 15.37 -3.32
N TRP A 52 12.55 14.31 -2.83
CA TRP A 52 11.54 14.36 -1.76
C TRP A 52 11.87 13.39 -0.62
N PRO A 53 12.91 13.65 0.19
CA PRO A 53 13.35 12.74 1.23
C PRO A 53 12.38 12.72 2.43
N TYR A 54 12.27 11.55 3.08
CA TYR A 54 11.49 11.42 4.31
C TYR A 54 12.24 12.02 5.50
N SER A 55 11.62 12.97 6.20
CA SER A 55 12.22 13.70 7.33
C SER A 55 12.55 12.85 8.55
N ARG A 56 11.95 11.66 8.67
CA ARG A 56 12.13 10.74 9.82
C ARG A 56 12.61 9.34 9.39
N SER A 57 13.31 9.26 8.27
CA SER A 57 13.87 7.98 7.82
C SER A 57 15.04 7.57 8.69
N ILE A 58 15.02 6.32 9.17
CA ILE A 58 16.13 5.72 9.93
C ILE A 58 17.18 5.13 8.97
N TRP A 59 16.74 4.77 7.76
CA TRP A 59 17.56 4.14 6.73
C TRP A 59 17.44 4.90 5.43
N TYR A 60 18.31 4.62 4.46
CA TYR A 60 18.07 5.03 3.10
C TYR A 60 16.84 4.31 2.55
N THR A 61 15.88 5.05 2.00
CA THR A 61 14.62 4.48 1.50
C THR A 61 14.92 3.47 0.40
N SER A 62 14.63 2.20 0.67
CA SER A 62 14.79 1.08 -0.24
C SER A 62 13.52 0.23 -0.23
N TYR A 63 13.27 -0.45 -1.34
CA TYR A 63 12.10 -1.31 -1.50
C TYR A 63 12.50 -2.55 -2.31
N ILE A 64 12.12 -3.72 -1.81
CA ILE A 64 12.36 -5.02 -2.46
C ILE A 64 11.00 -5.68 -2.65
N ALA A 65 10.58 -5.83 -3.91
CA ALA A 65 9.37 -6.58 -4.24
C ALA A 65 9.70 -8.08 -4.24
N ILE A 66 8.90 -8.88 -3.52
CA ILE A 66 9.10 -10.32 -3.41
C ILE A 66 7.78 -11.01 -3.74
N GLU A 67 7.80 -11.91 -4.72
CA GLU A 67 6.63 -12.68 -5.14
C GLU A 67 6.44 -13.94 -4.27
N ASN A 68 7.55 -14.56 -3.86
CA ASN A 68 7.52 -15.76 -3.03
C ASN A 68 7.28 -15.42 -1.55
N LYS A 69 6.27 -16.03 -0.95
CA LYS A 69 5.85 -15.75 0.42
C LYS A 69 6.92 -16.17 1.44
N GLU A 70 7.55 -17.32 1.25
CA GLU A 70 8.56 -17.84 2.17
C GLU A 70 9.80 -16.93 2.21
N VAL A 71 10.27 -16.48 1.05
CA VAL A 71 11.35 -15.50 0.91
C VAL A 71 10.96 -14.17 1.55
N TYR A 72 9.70 -13.74 1.37
CA TYR A 72 9.18 -12.53 2.03
C TYR A 72 9.22 -12.66 3.55
N GLU A 73 8.78 -13.77 4.14
CA GLU A 73 8.82 -13.99 5.59
C GLU A 73 10.25 -13.98 6.12
N ILE A 74 11.19 -14.64 5.43
CA ILE A 74 12.61 -14.66 5.81
C ILE A 74 13.19 -13.23 5.77
N LEU A 75 13.00 -12.50 4.67
CA LEU A 75 13.53 -11.15 4.53
C LEU A 75 12.82 -10.15 5.46
N HIS A 76 11.52 -10.32 5.73
CA HIS A 76 10.81 -9.53 6.72
C HIS A 76 11.40 -9.76 8.12
N PHE A 77 11.67 -11.01 8.49
CA PHE A 77 12.29 -11.33 9.76
C PHE A 77 13.69 -10.70 9.88
N LEU A 78 14.54 -10.90 8.87
CA LEU A 78 15.94 -10.44 8.88
C LEU A 78 16.08 -8.92 8.75
N LEU A 79 15.31 -8.27 7.89
CA LEU A 79 15.49 -6.85 7.56
C LEU A 79 14.56 -5.92 8.34
N HIS A 80 13.44 -6.41 8.89
CA HIS A 80 12.50 -5.59 9.65
C HIS A 80 12.44 -6.02 11.11
N THR A 81 12.20 -7.30 11.39
CA THR A 81 11.97 -7.76 12.78
C THR A 81 13.23 -7.65 13.64
N ILE A 82 14.35 -8.25 13.21
CA ILE A 82 15.61 -8.21 13.98
C ILE A 82 16.09 -6.76 14.17
N PRO A 83 16.21 -5.91 13.13
CA PRO A 83 16.70 -4.55 13.31
C PRO A 83 15.73 -3.67 14.11
N GLY A 84 14.43 -3.86 13.91
CA GLY A 84 13.39 -3.12 14.64
C GLY A 84 13.42 -3.39 16.14
N VAL A 85 13.54 -4.66 16.54
CA VAL A 85 13.65 -5.04 17.96
C VAL A 85 14.97 -4.54 18.54
N PHE A 86 16.08 -4.70 17.80
CA PHE A 86 17.39 -4.25 18.26
C PHE A 86 17.42 -2.74 18.53
N ILE A 87 16.95 -1.92 17.58
CA ILE A 87 16.92 -0.46 17.75
C ILE A 87 15.95 -0.06 18.85
N ASP A 88 14.75 -0.65 18.90
CA ASP A 88 13.79 -0.33 19.96
C ASP A 88 14.38 -0.61 21.35
N LYS A 89 15.18 -1.68 21.50
CA LYS A 89 15.88 -1.99 22.75
C LYS A 89 16.96 -0.97 23.09
N LEU A 90 17.76 -0.53 22.11
CA LEU A 90 18.74 0.55 22.33
C LEU A 90 18.05 1.85 22.75
N VAL A 91 16.95 2.20 22.07
CA VAL A 91 16.15 3.39 22.38
C VAL A 91 15.59 3.30 23.80
N GLU A 92 15.05 2.14 24.20
CA GLU A 92 14.54 1.90 25.55
C GLU A 92 15.65 2.05 26.62
N LEU A 93 16.86 1.52 26.37
CA LEU A 93 18.01 1.65 27.27
C LEU A 93 18.49 3.10 27.44
N THR A 94 18.33 3.93 26.41
CA THR A 94 18.66 5.37 26.45
C THR A 94 17.53 6.25 26.98
N GLY A 95 16.41 5.66 27.45
CA GLY A 95 15.25 6.38 27.96
C GLY A 95 14.31 6.95 26.89
N GLY A 96 14.52 6.59 25.62
CA GLY A 96 13.66 6.98 24.52
C GLY A 96 12.42 6.08 24.36
N LYS A 97 11.52 6.46 23.45
CA LYS A 97 10.27 5.73 23.19
C LYS A 97 10.43 4.77 21.99
N PRO A 98 10.40 3.44 22.18
CA PRO A 98 10.46 2.49 21.07
C PRO A 98 9.21 2.55 20.19
N MET A 99 9.38 2.45 18.87
CA MET A 99 8.29 2.49 17.90
C MET A 99 8.47 1.58 16.68
N LEU A 100 9.69 1.18 16.35
CA LEU A 100 9.99 0.49 15.08
C LEU A 100 9.29 -0.86 14.99
N SER A 101 9.32 -1.66 16.06
CA SER A 101 8.67 -2.96 16.10
C SER A 101 7.16 -2.84 15.89
N LYS A 102 6.54 -1.76 16.40
CA LYS A 102 5.11 -1.50 16.20
C LYS A 102 4.82 -1.11 14.74
N ILE A 103 5.68 -0.29 14.13
CA ILE A 103 5.56 0.09 12.72
C ILE A 103 5.69 -1.14 11.83
N TYR A 104 6.74 -1.95 12.01
CA TYR A 104 6.96 -3.13 11.19
C TYR A 104 5.88 -4.20 11.35
N LYS A 105 5.34 -4.39 12.56
CA LYS A 105 4.16 -5.26 12.76
C LYS A 105 2.94 -4.76 11.99
N LYS A 106 2.69 -3.44 11.97
CA LYS A 106 1.59 -2.85 11.19
C LYS A 106 1.81 -3.03 9.70
N VAL A 107 3.02 -2.77 9.20
CA VAL A 107 3.38 -2.96 7.79
C VAL A 107 3.17 -4.42 7.38
N HIS A 108 3.71 -5.36 8.16
CA HIS A 108 3.54 -6.79 7.88
C HIS A 108 2.08 -7.23 7.88
N SER A 109 1.30 -6.78 8.87
CA SER A 109 -0.13 -7.05 8.93
C SER A 109 -0.85 -6.49 7.70
N LEU A 110 -0.58 -5.24 7.33
CA LEU A 110 -1.16 -4.64 6.12
C LEU A 110 -0.83 -5.48 4.89
N THR A 111 0.44 -5.79 4.64
CA THR A 111 0.87 -6.62 3.50
C THR A 111 0.15 -7.97 3.47
N LYS A 112 -0.02 -8.63 4.62
CA LYS A 112 -0.69 -9.93 4.71
C LYS A 112 -2.18 -9.84 4.32
N HIS A 113 -2.87 -8.80 4.76
CA HIS A 113 -4.32 -8.67 4.53
C HIS A 113 -4.63 -8.06 3.16
N THR A 114 -3.84 -7.10 2.70
CA THR A 114 -4.08 -6.39 1.44
C THR A 114 -3.40 -7.06 0.25
N GLY A 115 -2.37 -7.87 0.47
CA GLY A 115 -1.55 -8.46 -0.58
C GLY A 115 -2.37 -9.20 -1.63
N TYR A 116 -3.36 -10.01 -1.22
CA TYR A 116 -4.23 -10.73 -2.15
C TYR A 116 -4.97 -9.80 -3.12
N PHE A 117 -5.47 -8.67 -2.63
CA PHE A 117 -6.21 -7.70 -3.44
C PHE A 117 -5.29 -6.79 -4.24
N ALA A 118 -4.15 -6.42 -3.67
CA ALA A 118 -3.22 -5.47 -4.24
C ALA A 118 -2.39 -6.05 -5.39
N THR A 119 -2.11 -7.36 -5.40
CA THR A 119 -1.23 -7.98 -6.41
C THR A 119 -1.96 -8.71 -7.53
N ARG A 120 -3.30 -8.68 -7.53
CA ARG A 120 -4.15 -9.32 -8.54
C ARG A 120 -4.89 -8.27 -9.36
N SER A 121 -5.06 -8.57 -10.65
CA SER A 121 -5.96 -7.80 -11.52
C SER A 121 -7.39 -8.29 -11.34
N TRP A 122 -8.32 -7.34 -11.37
CA TRP A 122 -9.75 -7.59 -11.18
C TRP A 122 -10.51 -7.07 -12.40
N GLU A 123 -11.22 -7.98 -13.06
CA GLU A 123 -12.14 -7.64 -14.14
C GLU A 123 -13.57 -7.72 -13.60
N PHE A 124 -14.27 -6.60 -13.66
CA PHE A 124 -15.69 -6.53 -13.31
C PHE A 124 -16.48 -6.51 -14.61
N LYS A 125 -17.44 -7.44 -14.74
CA LYS A 125 -18.38 -7.52 -15.86
C LYS A 125 -19.72 -6.90 -15.47
#